data_AF-A0A535C8X5-F1
#
_entry.id   AF-A0A535C8X5-F1
#
_cell.length_a   1.000
_cell.length_b   1.000
_cell.length_c   1.000
_cell.angle_alpha   90.00
_cell.angle_beta   90.00
_cell.angle_gamma   90.00
#
_symmetry.space_group_name_H-M   'P 1'
#
loop_
_entity.id
_entity.type
_entity.pdbx_description
1 polymer ?
#
loop_
_entity_poly.entity_id
_entity_poly.type
_entity_poly.pdbx_seq_one_letter_code
_entity_poly.pdbx_strand_id
1 'polypeptide(L)'
;ALVTPSVSFEPSTLLLMVATVGTTVTPYMFFYLQSSVADKGLGPEELPLERADAILGGVWTNVIALFIVVVTAVTLFPRGIHVVQSAEQAALALAPVAGNFAKGLFAFGLFGASVLAATVMPLTTSYAVCESFGWESGISRKFSEAPVFMGLYTALIAIGAIVVLVPGLPLIGVILISQNLNGILLPIVLVFMLRLVNKPRLMGAHTNPAWLNVLAWSLTGLIILLTLVLFGSSLAARL
;
A
#
# COMPACT_ATOMS: atom_id res chain seq x y z
N ALA A 1 -1.29 22.61 15.62
CA ALA A 1 -0.67 21.89 14.48
C ALA A 1 -1.58 21.83 13.26
N LEU A 2 -2.85 21.41 13.36
CA LEU A 2 -3.77 21.30 12.20
C LEU A 2 -4.22 22.63 11.56
N VAL A 3 -4.08 23.77 12.25
CA VAL A 3 -4.66 25.07 11.84
C VAL A 3 -3.62 26.03 11.23
N THR A 4 -2.32 25.75 11.38
CA THR A 4 -1.24 26.61 10.86
C THR A 4 -0.21 25.73 10.14
N PRO A 5 -0.34 25.50 8.83
CA PRO A 5 0.66 24.73 8.09
C PRO A 5 1.96 25.53 8.01
N SER A 6 2.97 25.14 8.79
CA SER A 6 4.35 25.59 8.60
C SER A 6 5.01 24.63 7.60
N VAL A 7 5.03 25.01 6.32
CA VAL A 7 5.73 24.24 5.29
C VAL A 7 7.21 24.62 5.34
N SER A 8 8.04 23.75 5.90
CA SER A 8 9.49 23.82 5.76
C SER A 8 9.87 23.20 4.42
N PHE A 9 10.48 23.98 3.53
CA PHE A 9 11.05 23.49 2.26
C PHE A 9 12.40 22.80 2.45
N GLU A 10 12.67 22.26 3.64
CA GLU A 10 13.86 21.47 3.89
C GLU A 10 13.79 20.17 3.07
N PRO A 11 14.88 19.76 2.41
CA PRO A 11 14.90 18.54 1.60
C PRO A 11 14.41 17.30 2.37
N SER A 12 14.72 17.18 3.66
CA SER A 12 14.25 16.10 4.54
C SER A 12 12.72 16.08 4.70
N THR A 13 12.10 17.25 4.86
CA THR A 13 10.65 17.39 5.02
C THR A 13 9.94 17.04 3.70
N LEU A 14 10.45 17.55 2.58
CA LEU A 14 9.93 17.24 1.26
C LEU A 14 10.05 15.75 0.96
N LEU A 15 11.21 15.13 1.24
CA LEU A 15 11.41 13.69 1.09
C LEU A 15 10.43 12.86 1.93
N LEU A 16 10.12 13.27 3.17
CA LEU A 16 9.14 12.59 4.02
C LEU A 16 7.71 12.73 3.50
N MET A 17 7.31 13.92 3.05
CA MET A 17 5.99 14.13 2.43
C MET A 17 5.83 13.22 1.21
N VAL A 18 6.86 13.19 0.38
CA VAL A 18 6.95 12.38 -0.82
C VAL A 18 6.90 10.89 -0.52
N ALA A 19 7.73 10.41 0.43
CA ALA A 19 7.75 9.02 0.85
C ALA A 19 6.38 8.59 1.37
N THR A 20 5.71 9.46 2.14
CA THR A 20 4.35 9.19 2.66
C THR A 20 3.37 8.93 1.51
N VAL A 21 3.33 9.81 0.51
CA VAL A 21 2.48 9.64 -0.69
C VAL A 21 2.82 8.34 -1.43
N GLY A 22 4.11 8.04 -1.62
CA GLY A 22 4.56 6.82 -2.28
C GLY A 22 4.16 5.53 -1.56
N THR A 23 4.11 5.54 -0.22
CA THR A 23 3.67 4.37 0.56
C THR A 23 2.16 4.14 0.54
N THR A 24 1.36 5.14 0.15
CA THR A 24 -0.10 5.00 0.05
C THR A 24 -0.53 4.35 -1.27
N VAL A 25 0.23 4.55 -2.35
CA VAL A 25 -0.08 3.99 -3.66
C VAL A 25 0.79 2.77 -3.90
N THR A 26 0.23 1.58 -3.68
CA THR A 26 0.98 0.32 -3.81
C THR A 26 0.57 -0.45 -5.07
N PRO A 27 1.51 -0.95 -5.90
CA PRO A 27 1.28 -1.70 -7.13
C PRO A 27 0.28 -2.83 -7.00
N TYR A 28 0.34 -3.57 -5.89
CA TYR A 28 -0.52 -4.73 -5.67
C TYR A 28 -2.01 -4.34 -5.71
N MET A 29 -2.39 -3.13 -5.27
CA MET A 29 -3.79 -2.69 -5.28
C MET A 29 -4.37 -2.64 -6.68
N PHE A 30 -3.58 -2.32 -7.72
CA PHE A 30 -4.06 -2.29 -9.10
C PHE A 30 -4.43 -3.69 -9.61
N PHE A 31 -3.64 -4.70 -9.24
CA PHE A 31 -3.94 -6.10 -9.56
C PHE A 31 -5.12 -6.59 -8.72
N TYR A 32 -5.07 -6.37 -7.40
CA TYR A 32 -6.11 -6.83 -6.48
C TYR A 32 -7.50 -6.32 -6.84
N LEU A 33 -7.66 -5.01 -7.05
CA LEU A 33 -8.96 -4.41 -7.34
C LEU A 33 -9.55 -4.97 -8.64
N GLN A 34 -8.75 -5.07 -9.70
CA GLN A 34 -9.24 -5.62 -10.97
C GLN A 34 -9.57 -7.11 -10.86
N SER A 35 -8.71 -7.92 -10.23
CA SER A 35 -8.98 -9.35 -10.06
C SER A 35 -10.17 -9.58 -9.14
N SER A 36 -10.36 -8.76 -8.09
CA SER A 36 -11.51 -8.87 -7.20
C SER A 36 -12.82 -8.52 -7.90
N VAL A 37 -12.85 -7.48 -8.73
CA VAL A 37 -14.02 -7.14 -9.56
C VAL A 37 -14.34 -8.27 -10.53
N ALA A 38 -13.32 -8.88 -11.14
CA ALA A 38 -13.47 -10.01 -12.05
C ALA A 38 -13.97 -11.28 -11.34
N ASP A 39 -13.40 -11.65 -10.18
CA ASP A 39 -13.79 -12.82 -9.39
C ASP A 39 -15.21 -12.69 -8.81
N LYS A 40 -15.63 -11.47 -8.43
CA LYS A 40 -17.02 -11.18 -8.05
C LYS A 40 -17.99 -11.18 -9.24
N GLY A 41 -17.49 -11.17 -10.48
CA GLY A 41 -18.31 -11.12 -11.69
C GLY A 41 -19.10 -9.81 -11.87
N LEU A 42 -18.58 -8.69 -11.37
CA LEU A 42 -19.26 -7.39 -11.44
C LEU A 42 -19.24 -6.81 -12.85
N GLY A 43 -20.32 -6.17 -13.24
CA GLY A 43 -20.50 -5.53 -14.54
C GLY A 43 -20.36 -4.01 -14.51
N PRO A 44 -20.62 -3.34 -15.65
CA PRO A 44 -20.63 -1.88 -15.72
C PRO A 44 -21.71 -1.21 -14.86
N GLU A 45 -22.77 -1.95 -14.48
CA GLU A 45 -23.89 -1.44 -13.68
C GLU A 45 -23.46 -1.13 -12.24
N GLU A 46 -22.53 -1.92 -11.69
CA GLU A 46 -21.99 -1.75 -10.34
C GLU A 46 -20.82 -0.75 -10.28
N LEU A 47 -20.34 -0.26 -11.42
CA LEU A 47 -19.21 0.66 -11.51
C LEU A 47 -19.34 1.91 -10.62
N PRO A 48 -20.51 2.57 -10.47
CA PRO A 48 -20.65 3.71 -9.56
C PRO A 48 -20.45 3.32 -8.09
N LEU A 49 -20.92 2.13 -7.68
CA LEU A 49 -20.82 1.64 -6.32
C LEU A 49 -19.37 1.26 -5.98
N GLU A 50 -18.71 0.52 -6.87
CA GLU A 50 -17.29 0.15 -6.70
C GLU A 50 -16.37 1.38 -6.72
N ARG A 51 -16.70 2.41 -7.51
CA ARG A 51 -15.99 3.70 -7.45
C ARG A 51 -16.18 4.40 -6.12
N ALA A 52 -17.40 4.41 -5.58
CA ALA A 52 -17.67 4.99 -4.27
C ALA A 52 -16.91 4.25 -3.17
N ASP A 53 -16.91 2.91 -3.21
CA ASP A 53 -16.17 2.08 -2.25
C ASP A 53 -14.66 2.37 -2.29
N ALA A 54 -14.06 2.41 -3.49
CA ALA A 54 -12.65 2.72 -3.65
C ALA A 54 -12.29 4.14 -3.14
N ILE A 55 -13.15 5.14 -3.41
CA ILE A 55 -12.92 6.52 -2.95
C ILE A 55 -13.07 6.61 -1.42
N LEU A 56 -14.14 6.04 -0.86
CA LEU A 56 -14.41 6.07 0.58
C LEU A 56 -13.32 5.30 1.35
N GLY A 57 -12.90 4.15 0.86
CA GLY A 57 -11.79 3.37 1.42
C GLY A 57 -10.47 4.16 1.38
N GLY A 58 -10.19 4.85 0.27
CA GLY A 58 -9.02 5.72 0.15
C GLY A 58 -9.06 6.90 1.12
N VAL A 59 -10.20 7.61 1.23
CA VAL A 59 -10.38 8.72 2.18
C VAL A 59 -10.20 8.25 3.61
N TRP A 60 -10.83 7.12 3.98
CA TRP A 60 -10.74 6.57 5.32
C TRP A 60 -9.30 6.18 5.69
N THR A 61 -8.57 5.57 4.76
CA THR A 61 -7.15 5.24 4.94
C THR A 61 -6.30 6.48 5.21
N ASN A 62 -6.54 7.57 4.47
CA ASN A 62 -5.84 8.85 4.67
C ASN A 62 -6.19 9.51 6.02
N VAL A 63 -7.43 9.40 6.47
CA VAL A 63 -7.84 9.87 7.81
C VAL A 63 -7.07 9.11 8.90
N ILE A 64 -6.97 7.79 8.79
CA ILE A 64 -6.19 6.98 9.74
C ILE A 64 -4.71 7.39 9.71
N ALA A 65 -4.12 7.53 8.53
CA ALA A 65 -2.73 7.95 8.37
C ALA A 65 -2.46 9.33 9.02
N LEU A 66 -3.37 10.29 8.84
CA LEU A 66 -3.29 11.60 9.48
C LEU A 66 -3.23 11.48 11.01
N PHE A 67 -4.09 10.67 11.62
CA PHE A 67 -4.07 10.46 13.07
C PHE A 67 -2.77 9.81 13.54
N ILE A 68 -2.22 8.85 12.79
CA ILE A 68 -0.92 8.23 13.12
C ILE A 68 0.20 9.28 13.12
N VAL A 69 0.25 10.15 12.10
CA VAL A 69 1.25 11.23 12.01
C VAL A 69 1.07 12.22 13.17
N VAL A 70 -0.15 12.63 13.49
CA VAL A 70 -0.43 13.57 14.59
C VAL A 70 -0.02 12.98 15.94
N VAL A 71 -0.39 11.71 16.22
CA VAL A 71 -0.03 11.05 17.47
C VAL A 71 1.49 10.95 17.60
N THR A 72 2.17 10.45 16.57
CA THR A 72 3.64 10.30 16.62
C THR A 72 4.35 11.66 16.77
N ALA A 73 3.84 12.71 16.13
CA ALA A 73 4.36 14.07 16.26
C ALA A 73 4.18 14.66 17.67
N VAL A 74 3.11 14.31 18.40
CA VAL A 74 2.87 14.84 19.76
C VAL A 74 3.53 13.97 20.83
N THR A 75 3.81 12.70 20.56
CA THR A 75 4.31 11.76 21.58
C THR A 75 5.78 11.39 21.44
N LEU A 76 6.22 11.09 20.22
CA LEU A 76 7.59 10.62 19.96
C LEU A 76 8.54 11.78 19.71
N PHE A 77 8.10 12.75 18.91
CA PHE A 77 8.93 13.88 18.53
C PHE A 77 9.42 14.72 19.72
N PRO A 78 8.60 15.08 20.73
CA PRO A 78 9.08 15.84 21.89
C PRO A 78 10.04 15.04 22.79
N ARG A 79 10.11 13.71 22.62
CA ARG A 79 11.00 12.81 23.37
C ARG A 79 12.30 12.52 22.61
N GLY A 80 12.53 13.17 21.47
CA GLY A 80 13.70 12.94 20.62
C GLY A 80 13.71 11.57 19.93
N ILE A 81 12.58 10.86 19.91
CA ILE A 81 12.46 9.57 19.20
C ILE A 81 12.10 9.87 17.75
N HIS A 82 13.13 9.94 16.89
CA HIS A 82 12.97 10.23 15.47
C HIS A 82 12.86 8.99 14.59
N VAL A 83 13.28 7.82 15.08
CA VAL A 83 13.24 6.55 14.33
C VAL A 83 12.58 5.49 15.20
N VAL A 84 11.47 4.94 14.71
CA VAL A 84 10.79 3.81 15.34
C VAL A 84 11.43 2.53 14.81
N GLN A 85 12.05 1.75 15.70
CA GLN A 85 12.77 0.52 15.36
C GLN A 85 11.95 -0.76 15.62
N SER A 86 10.81 -0.66 16.29
CA SER A 86 9.92 -1.81 16.52
C SER A 86 8.45 -1.40 16.68
N ALA A 87 7.54 -2.35 16.44
CA ALA A 87 6.13 -2.18 16.73
C ALA A 87 5.87 -1.93 18.23
N GLU A 88 6.71 -2.47 19.11
CA GLU A 88 6.67 -2.21 20.54
C GLU A 88 6.94 -0.73 20.84
N GLN A 89 7.96 -0.12 20.22
CA GLN A 89 8.23 1.31 20.36
C GLN A 89 7.06 2.16 19.86
N ALA A 90 6.41 1.76 18.77
CA ALA A 90 5.19 2.41 18.28
C ALA A 90 4.03 2.29 19.30
N ALA A 91 3.86 1.12 19.94
CA ALA A 91 2.84 0.94 20.98
C ALA A 91 3.14 1.78 22.24
N LEU A 92 4.40 1.86 22.65
CA LEU A 92 4.85 2.69 23.78
C LEU A 92 4.67 4.19 23.49
N ALA A 93 4.71 4.59 22.22
CA ALA A 93 4.42 5.94 21.77
C ALA A 93 3.00 6.42 22.15
N LEU A 94 2.05 5.49 22.22
CA LEU A 94 0.62 5.78 22.48
C LEU A 94 0.27 5.83 23.96
N ALA A 95 1.10 5.23 24.82
CA ALA A 95 0.93 5.21 26.26
C ALA A 95 0.69 6.60 26.92
N PRO A 96 1.35 7.70 26.50
CA PRO A 96 1.20 9.00 27.15
C PRO A 96 -0.11 9.71 26.82
N VAL A 97 -0.78 9.33 25.73
CA VAL A 97 -1.98 10.01 25.23
C VAL A 97 -3.25 9.43 25.85
N ALA A 98 -3.29 8.10 26.04
CA ALA A 98 -4.49 7.40 26.51
C ALA A 98 -4.19 6.24 27.49
N GLY A 99 -3.01 6.22 28.11
CA GLY A 99 -2.64 5.27 29.16
C GLY A 99 -2.42 3.83 28.68
N ASN A 100 -2.51 2.87 29.60
CA ASN A 100 -2.32 1.44 29.29
C ASN A 100 -3.38 0.87 28.35
N PHE A 101 -4.59 1.44 28.32
CA PHE A 101 -5.65 1.05 27.40
C PHE A 101 -5.26 1.30 25.93
N ALA A 102 -4.53 2.38 25.66
CA ALA A 102 -4.04 2.73 24.32
C ALA A 102 -3.08 1.67 23.75
N LYS A 103 -2.22 1.08 24.60
CA LYS A 103 -1.31 0.00 24.20
C LYS A 103 -2.09 -1.23 23.76
N GLY A 104 -3.11 -1.62 24.53
CA GLY A 104 -3.97 -2.75 24.20
C GLY A 104 -4.75 -2.53 22.91
N LEU A 105 -5.33 -1.33 22.74
CA LEU A 105 -6.06 -0.97 21.52
C LEU A 105 -5.13 -0.95 20.28
N PHE A 106 -3.91 -0.42 20.42
CA PHE A 106 -2.92 -0.46 19.35
C PHE A 106 -2.49 -1.88 19.00
N ALA A 107 -2.21 -2.72 20.01
CA ALA A 107 -1.85 -4.12 19.78
C ALA A 107 -2.98 -4.87 19.05
N PHE A 108 -4.24 -4.66 19.45
CA PHE A 108 -5.40 -5.25 18.79
C PHE A 108 -5.58 -4.73 17.35
N GLY A 109 -5.45 -3.42 17.13
CA GLY A 109 -5.53 -2.83 15.80
C GLY A 109 -4.40 -3.30 14.87
N LEU A 110 -3.17 -3.35 15.37
CA LEU A 110 -2.00 -3.84 14.64
C LEU A 110 -2.16 -5.33 14.31
N PHE A 111 -2.68 -6.12 15.23
CA PHE A 111 -2.99 -7.54 14.99
C PHE A 111 -4.03 -7.67 13.86
N GLY A 112 -5.15 -6.94 13.94
CA GLY A 112 -6.19 -6.96 12.91
C GLY A 112 -5.66 -6.55 11.53
N ALA A 113 -4.88 -5.45 11.47
CA ALA A 113 -4.24 -5.00 10.24
C ALA A 113 -3.25 -6.03 9.68
N SER A 114 -2.50 -6.71 10.56
CA SER A 114 -1.53 -7.73 10.17
C SER A 114 -2.21 -9.00 9.65
N VAL A 115 -3.33 -9.42 10.25
CA VAL A 115 -4.14 -10.55 9.75
C VAL A 115 -4.74 -10.23 8.39
N LEU A 116 -5.29 -9.03 8.20
CA LEU A 116 -5.80 -8.58 6.91
C LEU A 116 -4.69 -8.55 5.85
N ALA A 117 -3.52 -7.99 6.17
CA ALA A 117 -2.39 -7.97 5.24
C ALA A 117 -1.90 -9.39 4.90
N ALA A 118 -1.84 -10.29 5.90
CA ALA A 118 -1.42 -11.67 5.71
C ALA A 118 -2.36 -12.49 4.82
N THR A 119 -3.63 -12.09 4.68
CA THR A 119 -4.58 -12.75 3.77
C THR A 119 -4.63 -12.07 2.40
N VAL A 120 -4.71 -10.73 2.35
CA VAL A 120 -4.87 -9.99 1.10
C VAL A 120 -3.61 -10.01 0.23
N MET A 121 -2.41 -9.96 0.83
CA MET A 121 -1.15 -9.89 0.07
C MET A 121 -0.85 -11.19 -0.69
N PRO A 122 -0.92 -12.38 -0.07
CA PRO A 122 -0.79 -13.64 -0.81
C PRO A 122 -1.87 -13.79 -1.88
N LEU A 123 -3.10 -13.40 -1.57
CA LEU A 123 -4.23 -13.49 -2.49
C LEU A 123 -3.97 -12.69 -3.77
N THR A 124 -3.54 -11.44 -3.62
CA THR A 124 -3.19 -10.57 -4.74
C THR A 124 -2.06 -11.15 -5.61
N THR A 125 -1.06 -11.72 -4.96
CA THR A 125 0.08 -12.33 -5.65
C THR A 125 -0.35 -13.56 -6.44
N SER A 126 -1.18 -14.42 -5.85
CA SER A 126 -1.76 -15.59 -6.53
C SER A 126 -2.60 -15.18 -7.74
N TYR A 127 -3.42 -14.12 -7.63
CA TYR A 127 -4.16 -13.56 -8.77
C TYR A 127 -3.23 -13.13 -9.89
N ALA A 128 -2.25 -12.26 -9.58
CA ALA A 128 -1.33 -11.74 -10.58
C ALA A 128 -0.55 -12.85 -11.31
N VAL A 129 -0.09 -13.88 -10.58
CA VAL A 129 0.63 -15.02 -11.18
C VAL A 129 -0.31 -15.84 -12.06
N CYS A 130 -1.47 -16.27 -11.55
CA CYS A 130 -2.40 -17.09 -12.32
C CYS A 130 -2.90 -16.37 -13.58
N GLU A 131 -3.26 -15.09 -13.48
CA GLU A 131 -3.68 -14.29 -14.64
C GLU A 131 -2.56 -14.14 -15.68
N SER A 132 -1.31 -13.96 -15.25
CA SER A 132 -0.16 -13.83 -16.15
C SER A 132 0.11 -15.11 -16.95
N PHE A 133 -0.13 -16.29 -16.36
CA PHE A 133 0.06 -17.59 -17.00
C PHE A 133 -1.24 -18.17 -17.61
N GLY A 134 -2.37 -17.46 -17.50
CA GLY A 134 -3.67 -17.92 -17.99
C GLY A 134 -4.23 -19.13 -17.23
N TRP A 135 -3.85 -19.29 -15.96
CA TRP A 135 -4.36 -20.35 -15.09
C TRP A 135 -5.66 -19.96 -14.42
N GLU A 136 -6.49 -20.97 -14.15
CA GLU A 136 -7.72 -20.81 -13.35
C GLU A 136 -7.39 -20.16 -12.00
N SER A 137 -8.15 -19.12 -11.66
CA SER A 137 -7.97 -18.31 -10.46
C SER A 137 -9.33 -17.96 -9.86
N GLY A 138 -9.33 -17.69 -8.55
CA GLY A 138 -10.54 -17.32 -7.81
C GLY A 138 -10.54 -17.91 -6.41
N ILE A 139 -10.87 -17.08 -5.42
CA ILE A 139 -11.01 -17.53 -4.03
C ILE A 139 -12.29 -18.37 -3.83
N SER A 140 -13.27 -18.16 -4.71
CA SER A 140 -14.54 -18.90 -4.76
C SER A 140 -14.39 -20.33 -5.28
N ARG A 141 -13.25 -20.66 -5.91
CA ARG A 141 -12.98 -21.97 -6.52
C ARG A 141 -12.49 -22.98 -5.49
N LYS A 142 -12.79 -24.27 -5.71
CA LYS A 142 -12.23 -25.35 -4.88
C LYS A 142 -10.76 -25.62 -5.23
N PHE A 143 -10.02 -26.25 -4.32
CA PHE A 143 -8.63 -26.66 -4.58
C PHE A 143 -8.51 -27.56 -5.81
N SER A 144 -9.53 -28.37 -6.11
CA SER A 144 -9.59 -29.20 -7.31
C SER A 144 -9.83 -28.42 -8.60
N GLU A 145 -10.41 -27.22 -8.52
CA GLU A 145 -10.76 -26.36 -9.66
C GLU A 145 -9.65 -25.36 -9.97
N ALA A 146 -8.94 -24.87 -8.95
CA ALA A 146 -7.82 -23.94 -9.09
C ALA A 146 -6.62 -24.37 -8.21
N PRO A 147 -5.99 -25.53 -8.49
CA PRO A 147 -4.95 -26.09 -7.63
C PRO A 147 -3.70 -25.21 -7.57
N VAL A 148 -3.36 -24.53 -8.66
CA VAL A 148 -2.20 -23.63 -8.70
C VAL A 148 -2.45 -22.37 -7.87
N PHE A 149 -3.64 -21.77 -7.99
CA PHE A 149 -4.01 -20.58 -7.22
C PHE A 149 -4.02 -20.87 -5.70
N MET A 150 -4.71 -21.93 -5.29
CA MET A 150 -4.80 -22.32 -3.87
C MET A 150 -3.46 -22.81 -3.32
N GLY A 151 -2.67 -23.51 -4.14
CA GLY A 151 -1.30 -23.91 -3.81
C GLY A 151 -0.39 -22.72 -3.56
N LEU A 152 -0.35 -21.75 -4.48
CA LEU A 152 0.42 -20.51 -4.34
C LEU A 152 -0.03 -19.71 -3.11
N TYR A 153 -1.34 -19.56 -2.93
CA TYR A 153 -1.90 -18.82 -1.80
C TYR A 153 -1.46 -19.43 -0.45
N THR A 154 -1.62 -20.75 -0.32
CA THR A 154 -1.23 -21.49 0.89
C THR A 154 0.28 -21.46 1.11
N ALA A 155 1.07 -21.63 0.05
CA ALA A 155 2.53 -21.60 0.11
C ALA A 155 3.05 -20.22 0.56
N LEU A 156 2.50 -19.13 0.02
CA LEU A 156 2.90 -17.78 0.40
C LEU A 156 2.60 -17.49 1.88
N ILE A 157 1.45 -17.94 2.38
CA ILE A 157 1.11 -17.84 3.82
C ILE A 157 2.11 -18.66 4.66
N ALA A 158 2.36 -19.90 4.27
CA ALA A 158 3.27 -20.79 5.01
C ALA A 158 4.71 -20.25 5.02
N ILE A 159 5.21 -19.76 3.88
CA ILE A 159 6.54 -19.14 3.77
C ILE A 159 6.60 -17.89 4.64
N GLY A 160 5.58 -17.03 4.58
CA GLY A 160 5.51 -15.84 5.43
C GLY A 160 5.57 -16.17 6.92
N ALA A 161 4.82 -17.19 7.35
CA ALA A 161 4.84 -17.67 8.73
C ALA A 161 6.23 -18.22 9.15
N ILE A 162 6.87 -19.01 8.29
CA ILE A 162 8.21 -19.56 8.56
C ILE A 162 9.26 -18.44 8.64
N VAL A 163 9.21 -17.46 7.73
CA VAL A 163 10.16 -16.34 7.71
C VAL A 163 10.08 -15.50 8.98
N VAL A 164 8.87 -15.27 9.49
CA VAL A 164 8.67 -14.50 10.75
C VAL A 164 9.20 -15.25 11.97
N LEU A 165 9.26 -16.58 11.95
CA LEU A 165 9.82 -17.40 13.03
C LEU A 165 11.36 -17.39 13.06
N VAL A 166 12.03 -16.84 12.05
CA VAL A 166 13.49 -16.75 12.02
C VAL A 166 13.96 -15.74 13.10
N PRO A 167 14.71 -16.19 14.12
CA PRO A 167 15.13 -15.32 15.20
C PRO A 167 16.13 -14.25 14.71
N GLY A 168 15.96 -13.02 15.17
CA GLY A 168 16.86 -11.91 14.84
C GLY A 168 16.66 -11.27 13.47
N LEU A 169 15.62 -11.65 12.71
CA LEU A 169 15.29 -11.00 11.45
C LEU A 169 14.90 -9.52 11.69
N PRO A 170 15.58 -8.54 11.08
CA PRO A 170 15.25 -7.13 11.24
C PRO A 170 13.97 -6.81 10.46
N LEU A 171 12.80 -6.98 11.08
CA LEU A 171 11.48 -6.79 10.45
C LEU A 171 11.34 -5.41 9.79
N ILE A 172 11.81 -4.34 10.45
CA ILE A 172 11.78 -2.99 9.86
C ILE A 172 12.68 -2.90 8.64
N GLY A 173 13.84 -3.55 8.63
CA GLY A 173 14.70 -3.61 7.45
C GLY A 173 14.00 -4.31 6.27
N VAL A 174 13.30 -5.42 6.53
CA VAL A 174 12.51 -6.13 5.51
C VAL A 174 11.40 -5.24 4.96
N ILE A 175 10.68 -4.51 5.83
CA ILE A 175 9.65 -3.55 5.42
C ILE A 175 10.29 -2.47 4.53
N LEU A 176 11.40 -1.86 4.93
CA LEU A 176 12.06 -0.81 4.15
C LEU A 176 12.52 -1.29 2.78
N ILE A 177 13.08 -2.51 2.69
CA ILE A 177 13.47 -3.11 1.40
C ILE A 177 12.24 -3.33 0.52
N SER A 178 11.17 -3.88 1.08
CA SER A 178 9.90 -4.08 0.36
C SER A 178 9.33 -2.75 -0.16
N GLN A 179 9.40 -1.69 0.64
CA GLN A 179 8.96 -0.35 0.25
C GLN A 179 9.82 0.27 -0.85
N ASN A 180 11.13 0.01 -0.86
CA ASN A 180 11.98 0.43 -1.97
C ASN A 180 11.59 -0.29 -3.27
N LEU A 181 11.39 -1.61 -3.23
CA LEU A 181 10.94 -2.36 -4.42
C LEU A 181 9.60 -1.86 -4.93
N ASN A 182 8.67 -1.59 -4.01
CA ASN A 182 7.40 -0.94 -4.30
C ASN A 182 7.60 0.40 -5.03
N GLY A 183 8.47 1.28 -4.51
CA GLY A 183 8.78 2.58 -5.12
C GLY A 183 9.29 2.48 -6.58
N ILE A 184 10.03 1.42 -6.92
CA ILE A 184 10.52 1.16 -8.29
C ILE A 184 9.40 0.65 -9.19
N LEU A 185 8.59 -0.30 -8.69
CA LEU A 185 7.53 -0.95 -9.47
C LEU A 185 6.36 -0.01 -9.77
N LEU A 186 6.06 0.92 -8.85
CA LEU A 186 4.91 1.81 -8.94
C LEU A 186 4.87 2.65 -10.24
N PRO A 187 5.92 3.39 -10.63
CA PRO A 187 6.02 4.04 -11.93
C PRO A 187 5.66 3.16 -13.12
N ILE A 188 6.20 1.94 -13.15
CA ILE A 188 6.04 1.01 -14.26
C ILE A 188 4.57 0.61 -14.37
N VAL A 189 3.97 0.19 -13.25
CA VAL A 189 2.57 -0.22 -13.20
C VAL A 189 1.62 0.93 -13.56
N LEU A 190 1.86 2.14 -13.05
CA LEU A 190 1.05 3.32 -13.38
C LEU A 190 1.05 3.64 -14.89
N VAL A 191 2.22 3.63 -15.53
CA VAL A 191 2.34 3.89 -16.97
C VAL A 191 1.57 2.86 -17.79
N PHE A 192 1.67 1.57 -17.43
CA PHE A 192 0.92 0.52 -18.12
C PHE A 192 -0.58 0.63 -17.88
N MET A 193 -1.00 0.87 -16.64
CA MET A 193 -2.42 1.03 -16.28
C MET A 193 -3.04 2.21 -17.02
N LEU A 194 -2.39 3.38 -17.03
CA LEU A 194 -2.88 4.54 -17.77
C LEU A 194 -2.95 4.27 -19.27
N ARG A 195 -2.01 3.51 -19.84
CA ARG A 195 -2.10 3.11 -21.24
C ARG A 195 -3.27 2.17 -21.51
N LEU A 196 -3.62 1.27 -20.58
CA LEU A 196 -4.76 0.36 -20.73
C LEU A 196 -6.10 1.09 -20.63
N VAL A 197 -6.26 1.95 -19.61
CA VAL A 197 -7.50 2.72 -19.38
C VAL A 197 -7.79 3.74 -20.49
N ASN A 198 -6.77 4.15 -21.24
CA ASN A 198 -6.93 5.04 -22.39
C ASN A 198 -7.10 4.32 -23.74
N LYS A 199 -7.09 2.97 -23.80
CA LYS A 199 -7.29 2.24 -25.06
C LYS A 199 -8.78 2.07 -25.37
N PRO A 200 -9.32 2.71 -26.43
CA PRO A 200 -10.74 2.59 -26.77
C PRO A 200 -11.15 1.16 -27.14
N ARG A 201 -10.22 0.38 -27.71
CA ARG A 201 -10.43 -1.04 -28.03
C ARG A 201 -10.70 -1.91 -26.81
N LEU A 202 -10.22 -1.52 -25.63
CA LEU A 202 -10.39 -2.28 -24.39
C LEU A 202 -11.53 -1.71 -23.54
N MET A 203 -11.59 -0.38 -23.40
CA MET A 203 -12.50 0.29 -22.47
C MET A 203 -13.84 0.72 -23.12
N GLY A 204 -13.94 0.74 -24.45
CA GLY A 204 -15.12 1.19 -25.17
C GLY A 204 -15.54 2.60 -24.75
N ALA A 205 -16.78 2.74 -24.27
CA ALA A 205 -17.33 4.01 -23.78
C ALA A 205 -16.76 4.48 -22.43
N HIS A 206 -16.05 3.63 -21.70
CA HIS A 206 -15.51 3.92 -20.35
C HIS A 206 -14.06 4.40 -20.36
N THR A 207 -13.59 4.95 -21.48
CA THR A 207 -12.25 5.57 -21.56
C THR A 207 -12.16 6.78 -20.64
N ASN A 208 -10.95 7.08 -20.17
CA ASN A 208 -10.74 8.22 -19.29
C ASN A 208 -11.04 9.54 -20.02
N PRO A 209 -11.83 10.46 -19.42
CA PRO A 209 -12.01 11.79 -19.98
C PRO A 209 -10.69 12.56 -19.93
N ALA A 210 -10.51 13.51 -20.85
CA ALA A 210 -9.25 14.23 -21.04
C ALA A 210 -8.72 14.89 -19.75
N TRP A 211 -9.60 15.47 -18.92
CA TRP A 211 -9.21 16.11 -17.67
C TRP A 211 -8.65 15.11 -16.64
N LEU A 212 -9.26 13.92 -16.54
CA LEU A 212 -8.80 12.87 -15.62
C LEU A 212 -7.49 12.27 -16.12
N ASN A 213 -7.31 12.19 -17.44
CA ASN A 213 -6.06 11.75 -18.03
C ASN A 213 -4.92 12.73 -17.74
N VAL A 214 -5.13 14.03 -17.90
CA VAL A 214 -4.15 15.07 -17.54
C VAL A 214 -3.78 14.98 -16.06
N LEU A 215 -4.78 14.88 -15.18
CA LEU A 215 -4.55 14.72 -13.75
C LEU A 215 -3.74 13.45 -13.45
N ALA A 216 -4.14 12.30 -13.99
CA ALA A 216 -3.49 11.02 -13.71
C ALA A 216 -2.06 10.94 -14.25
N TRP A 217 -1.79 11.49 -15.45
CA TRP A 217 -0.43 11.61 -15.98
C TRP A 217 0.41 12.59 -15.17
N SER A 218 -0.16 13.72 -14.72
CA SER A 218 0.57 14.68 -13.88
C SER A 218 0.98 14.07 -12.53
N LEU A 219 0.07 13.33 -11.88
CA LEU A 219 0.34 12.62 -10.64
C LEU A 219 1.36 11.50 -10.85
N THR A 220 1.26 10.75 -11.96
CA THR A 220 2.24 9.72 -12.31
C THR A 220 3.61 10.33 -12.56
N GLY A 221 3.69 11.45 -13.28
CA GLY A 221 4.94 12.19 -13.51
C GLY A 221 5.56 12.70 -12.21
N LEU A 222 4.73 13.22 -11.30
CA LEU A 222 5.16 13.59 -9.95
C LEU A 222 5.71 12.37 -9.21
N ILE A 223 4.97 11.26 -9.12
CA ILE A 223 5.42 10.03 -8.45
C ILE A 223 6.74 9.52 -9.05
N ILE A 224 6.90 9.53 -10.37
CA ILE A 224 8.16 9.15 -11.04
C ILE A 224 9.31 10.04 -10.58
N LEU A 225 9.13 11.37 -10.65
CA LEU A 225 10.14 12.33 -10.22
C LEU A 225 10.53 12.09 -8.75
N LEU A 226 9.54 11.88 -7.92
CA LEU A 226 9.68 11.66 -6.49
C LEU A 226 10.42 10.36 -6.17
N THR A 227 10.07 9.27 -6.84
CA THR A 227 10.81 8.01 -6.78
C THR A 227 12.26 8.24 -7.18
N LEU A 228 12.54 8.92 -8.30
CA LEU A 228 13.91 9.19 -8.75
C LEU A 228 14.72 10.02 -7.75
N VAL A 229 14.11 11.03 -7.13
CA VAL A 229 14.76 11.86 -6.10
C VAL A 229 15.04 11.05 -4.83
N LEU A 230 14.10 10.21 -4.40
CA LEU A 230 14.29 9.34 -3.23
C LEU A 230 15.40 8.32 -3.49
N PHE A 231 15.41 7.67 -4.65
CA PHE A 231 16.48 6.74 -5.02
C PHE A 231 17.83 7.44 -5.17
N GLY A 232 17.88 8.59 -5.85
CA GLY A 232 19.09 9.37 -6.05
C GLY A 232 19.70 9.85 -4.73
N SER A 233 18.87 10.37 -3.81
CA SER A 233 19.32 10.78 -2.47
C SER A 233 19.75 9.59 -1.61
N SER A 234 19.05 8.46 -1.67
CA SER A 234 19.45 7.24 -0.94
C SER A 234 20.77 6.65 -1.42
N LEU A 235 21.09 6.78 -2.72
CA LEU A 235 22.35 6.34 -3.31
C LEU A 235 23.48 7.32 -2.96
N ALA A 236 23.21 8.62 -3.02
CA ALA A 236 24.15 9.67 -2.63
C ALA A 236 24.49 9.65 -1.13
N ALA A 237 23.56 9.24 -0.27
CA ALA A 237 23.81 9.09 1.18
C ALA A 237 24.60 7.82 1.54
N ARG A 238 24.80 6.89 0.59
CA ARG A 238 25.58 5.65 0.77
C ARG A 238 26.98 5.72 0.12
N LEU A 239 27.26 6.77 -0.65
CA LEU A 239 28.57 7.11 -1.21
C LEU A 239 29.30 8.11 -0.30
#